data_AF-A0A430J749-F1
#
_entry.id   AF-A0A430J749-F1
#
_cell.length_a   1.000
_cell.length_b   1.000
_cell.length_c   1.000
_cell.angle_alpha   90.00
_cell.angle_beta   90.00
_cell.angle_gamma   90.00
#
_symmetry.space_group_name_H-M   'P 1'
#
loop_
_entity.id
_entity.type
_entity.pdbx_description
1 polymer ?
#
loop_
_entity_poly.entity_id
_entity_poly.type
_entity_poly.pdbx_seq_one_letter_code
_entity_poly.pdbx_strand_id
1 'polypeptide(L)' 'MKRMAVQVLAIVLALLFIFPLVWMIIVSLKPDGVNVYTLADWLRVSDLHFGHYRKVIKDSQILRWTWNSAVIGVLTTVLS' A
#
# COMPACT_ATOMS: atom_id res chain seq x y z
N MET A 1 -9.49 -33.14 -8.65
CA MET A 1 -10.04 -32.02 -9.46
C MET A 1 -10.64 -30.89 -8.61
N LYS A 2 -11.66 -31.12 -7.76
CA LYS A 2 -12.27 -30.05 -6.94
C LYS A 2 -11.28 -29.28 -6.04
N ARG A 3 -10.38 -29.98 -5.33
CA ARG A 3 -9.35 -29.33 -4.48
C ARG A 3 -8.38 -28.45 -5.29
N MET A 4 -7.94 -28.94 -6.44
CA MET A 4 -7.03 -28.21 -7.32
C MET A 4 -7.69 -26.95 -7.89
N ALA A 5 -8.97 -27.03 -8.28
CA ALA A 5 -9.74 -25.87 -8.74
C ALA A 5 -9.89 -24.81 -7.63
N VAL A 6 -10.18 -25.22 -6.40
CA VAL A 6 -10.27 -24.31 -5.24
C VAL A 6 -8.92 -23.66 -4.95
N GLN A 7 -7.82 -24.41 -5.02
CA GLN A 7 -6.47 -23.86 -4.82
C GLN A 7 -6.10 -22.84 -5.89
N VAL A 8 -6.36 -23.14 -7.17
CA VAL A 8 -6.13 -22.19 -8.27
C VAL A 8 -6.95 -20.93 -8.07
N LEU A 9 -8.23 -21.05 -7.74
CA LEU A 9 -9.10 -19.91 -7.47
C LEU A 9 -8.58 -19.07 -6.28
N ALA A 10 -8.17 -19.73 -5.19
CA ALA A 10 -7.62 -19.04 -4.03
C ALA A 10 -6.34 -18.27 -4.37
N ILE A 11 -5.44 -18.85 -5.18
CA ILE A 11 -4.23 -18.17 -5.64
C ILE A 11 -4.57 -16.96 -6.51
N VAL A 12 -5.51 -17.10 -7.45
CA VAL A 12 -5.94 -15.98 -8.31
C VAL A 12 -6.52 -14.84 -7.47
N LEU A 13 -7.38 -15.16 -6.50
CA LEU A 13 -7.95 -14.15 -5.59
C LEU A 13 -6.87 -13.49 -4.72
N ALA A 14 -5.90 -14.26 -4.23
CA ALA A 14 -4.79 -13.73 -3.46
C ALA A 14 -3.93 -12.76 -4.29
N LEU A 15 -3.61 -13.12 -5.55
CA LEU A 15 -2.88 -12.25 -6.46
C LEU A 15 -3.65 -10.97 -6.76
N LEU A 16 -4.96 -11.07 -7.01
CA LEU A 16 -5.83 -9.92 -7.24
C LEU A 16 -5.84 -8.97 -6.03
N PHE A 17 -5.83 -9.52 -4.81
CA PHE A 17 -5.80 -8.73 -3.57
C PHE A 17 -4.45 -8.08 -3.31
N ILE A 18 -3.34 -8.79 -3.57
CA ILE A 18 -1.98 -8.29 -3.36
C ILE A 18 -1.61 -7.24 -4.42
N PHE A 19 -2.12 -7.38 -5.64
CA PHE A 19 -1.82 -6.49 -6.76
C PHE A 19 -1.92 -5.00 -6.43
N PRO A 20 -3.03 -4.44 -5.91
CA PRO A 20 -3.12 -3.03 -5.56
C PRO A 20 -2.17 -2.63 -4.43
N LEU A 21 -1.85 -3.53 -3.49
CA LEU A 21 -0.92 -3.24 -2.40
C LEU A 21 0.51 -3.07 -2.92
N VAL A 22 0.94 -3.94 -3.85
CA VAL A 22 2.23 -3.81 -4.52
C VAL A 22 2.30 -2.52 -5.32
N TRP A 23 1.23 -2.18 -6.04
CA TRP A 23 1.14 -0.92 -6.77
C TRP A 23 1.30 0.31 -5.85
N MET A 24 0.61 0.33 -4.70
CA MET A 24 0.69 1.42 -3.73
C MET A 24 2.12 1.63 -3.20
N ILE A 25 2.86 0.55 -2.94
CA ILE A 25 4.27 0.62 -2.50
C ILE A 25 5.17 1.20 -3.59
N ILE A 26 4.95 0.82 -4.84
CA ILE A 26 5.75 1.33 -5.96
C ILE A 26 5.48 2.83 -6.14
N VAL A 27 4.20 3.22 -6.19
CA VAL A 27 3.80 4.62 -6.36
C VAL A 27 4.31 5.51 -5.23
N SER A 28 4.31 5.03 -3.98
CA SER A 28 4.80 5.84 -2.85
C SER A 28 6.29 6.19 -2.96
N LEU A 29 7.07 5.39 -3.68
CA LEU A 29 8.50 5.57 -3.89
C LEU A 29 8.84 6.33 -5.18
N LYS A 30 7.87 6.57 -6.05
CA LYS A 30 8.08 7.29 -7.31
C LYS A 30 8.21 8.80 -7.08
N PRO A 31 8.91 9.55 -7.94
CA PRO A 31 8.94 11.01 -7.85
C PRO A 31 7.60 11.68 -8.18
N ASP A 32 7.42 12.90 -7.69
CA ASP A 32 6.30 13.77 -8.07
C ASP A 32 6.24 13.92 -9.61
N GLY A 33 5.05 13.80 -10.20
CA GLY A 33 4.82 13.96 -11.64
C GLY A 33 5.13 12.73 -12.49
N VAL A 34 5.58 11.62 -11.90
CA VAL A 34 5.74 10.34 -12.61
C VAL A 34 4.45 9.53 -12.49
N ASN A 35 3.80 9.27 -13.62
CA ASN A 35 2.64 8.41 -13.67
C ASN A 35 3.04 6.93 -13.76
N VAL A 36 2.30 6.07 -13.06
CA VAL A 36 2.52 4.61 -13.03
C VAL A 36 1.31 3.91 -13.63
N TYR A 37 1.20 3.93 -14.97
CA TYR A 37 0.03 3.40 -15.68
C TYR A 37 0.28 2.03 -16.33
N THR A 38 1.53 1.74 -16.70
CA THR A 38 1.90 0.50 -17.37
C THR A 38 2.79 -0.37 -16.49
N LEU A 39 2.83 -1.68 -16.73
CA LEU A 39 3.74 -2.59 -16.01
C LEU A 39 5.22 -2.22 -16.19
N ALA A 40 5.59 -1.60 -17.32
CA ALA A 40 6.95 -1.11 -17.55
C ALA A 40 7.31 0.02 -16.57
N ASP A 41 6.35 0.89 -16.24
CA ASP A 41 6.54 1.99 -15.28
C ASP A 41 6.83 1.47 -13.86
N TRP A 42 6.28 0.29 -13.54
CA TRP A 42 6.49 -0.36 -12.24
C TRP A 42 7.93 -0.86 -12.09
N LEU A 43 8.53 -1.35 -13.18
CA LEU A 43 9.88 -1.94 -13.21
C LEU A 43 11.00 -0.90 -13.35
N ARG A 44 10.66 0.36 -13.62
CA ARG A 44 11.64 1.45 -13.67
C ARG A 44 12.13 1.76 -12.26
N VAL A 45 13.23 1.14 -11.83
CA VAL A 45 13.77 1.31 -10.47
C VAL A 45 14.78 2.44 -10.32
N SER A 46 15.20 3.07 -11.42
CA SER A 46 16.27 4.07 -11.45
C SER A 46 15.95 5.36 -10.71
N ASP A 47 14.68 5.63 -10.42
CA ASP A 47 14.17 6.86 -9.82
C ASP A 47 13.41 6.66 -8.51
N LEU A 48 13.56 5.50 -7.86
CA LEU A 48 12.92 5.25 -6.57
C LEU A 48 13.59 6.04 -5.44
N HIS A 49 12.79 6.71 -4.61
CA HIS A 49 13.29 7.43 -3.44
C HIS A 49 12.22 7.63 -2.35
N PHE A 50 12.65 7.97 -1.14
CA PHE A 50 11.77 8.17 0.02
C PHE A 50 11.31 9.62 0.21
N GLY A 51 11.29 10.41 -0.87
CA GLY A 51 10.97 11.84 -0.80
C GLY A 51 9.55 12.10 -0.31
N HIS A 52 8.58 11.33 -0.79
CA HIS A 52 7.19 11.42 -0.35
C HIS A 52 7.02 11.09 1.13
N TYR A 53 7.71 10.07 1.65
CA TYR A 53 7.69 9.75 3.07
C TYR A 53 8.23 10.91 3.91
N ARG A 54 9.36 11.49 3.51
CA ARG A 54 9.93 12.68 4.19
C ARG A 54 8.97 13.87 4.15
N LYS A 55 8.37 14.15 2.99
CA LYS A 55 7.39 15.22 2.78
C LYS A 55 6.15 15.02 3.65
N VAL A 56 5.55 13.83 3.63
CA VAL A 56 4.37 13.51 4.42
C VAL A 56 4.66 13.55 5.93
N ILE A 57 5.82 13.09 6.38
CA ILE A 57 6.18 13.17 7.81
C ILE A 57 6.43 14.61 8.28
N LYS A 58 7.09 15.45 7.45
CA LYS A 58 7.48 16.82 7.84
C LYS A 58 6.39 17.86 7.59
N ASP A 59 5.68 17.74 6.49
CA ASP A 59 4.82 18.78 5.94
C ASP A 59 3.33 18.47 6.13
N SER A 60 2.99 17.34 6.77
CA SER A 60 1.60 16.97 7.09
C SER A 60 1.43 16.58 8.56
N GLN A 61 0.18 16.43 9.01
CA GLN A 61 -0.14 15.97 10.36
C GLN A 61 -0.29 14.45 10.46
N ILE A 62 0.24 13.68 9.50
CA ILE A 62 0.04 12.23 9.41
C ILE A 62 0.32 11.51 10.72
N LEU A 63 1.41 11.84 11.43
CA LEU A 63 1.78 11.18 12.67
C LEU A 63 0.74 11.43 13.77
N ARG A 64 0.20 12.64 13.85
CA ARG A 64 -0.87 12.99 14.78
C ARG A 64 -2.16 12.24 14.45
N TRP A 65 -2.53 12.16 13.17
CA TRP A 65 -3.72 11.43 12.75
C TRP A 65 -3.59 9.93 12.98
N THR A 66 -2.44 9.34 12.67
CA THR A 66 -2.15 7.93 12.96
C THR A 66 -2.24 7.65 14.47
N TRP A 67 -1.68 8.53 15.30
CA TRP A 67 -1.77 8.39 16.76
C TRP A 67 -3.22 8.49 17.25
N ASN A 68 -3.98 9.49 16.80
CA ASN A 68 -5.37 9.65 17.17
C ASN A 68 -6.21 8.42 16.78
N SER A 69 -6.03 7.91 15.57
CA SER A 69 -6.71 6.71 15.09
C SER A 69 -6.33 5.47 15.90
N ALA A 70 -5.06 5.33 16.28
CA ALA A 70 -4.60 4.23 17.13
C ALA A 70 -5.25 4.29 18.52
N VAL A 71 -5.28 5.48 19.15
CA VAL A 71 -5.92 5.69 20.46
C VAL A 71 -7.40 5.35 20.40
N ILE A 72 -8.14 5.89 19.43
CA ILE A 72 -9.58 5.63 19.28
C ILE A 72 -9.82 4.15 18.99
N GLY A 73 -9.02 3.54 18.12
CA GLY A 73 -9.12 2.11 17.79
C GLY A 73 -8.95 1.23 19.02
N VAL A 74 -7.90 1.46 19.81
CA VAL A 74 -7.64 0.72 21.05
C VAL A 74 -8.74 0.91 22.07
N LEU A 75 -9.16 2.15 22.33
CA LEU A 75 -10.22 2.43 23.30
C LEU A 75 -11.53 1.77 22.88
N THR A 76 -11.89 1.84 21.60
CA THR A 76 -13.08 1.17 21.08
C THR A 76 -12.98 -0.34 21.27
N THR A 77 -11.87 -0.98 20.91
CA THR A 77 -11.70 -2.42 21.09
C THR A 77 -11.79 -2.86 22.56
N VAL A 78 -11.31 -2.05 23.50
CA VAL A 78 -11.37 -2.37 24.94
C VAL A 78 -12.77 -2.17 25.53
N LEU A 79 -13.52 -1.18 25.03
CA LEU A 79 -14.83 -0.78 25.59
C LEU A 79 -16.04 -1.43 24.89
N SER A 80 -15.86 -2.08 23.74
CA SER A 80 -16.92 -2.76 22.97
C SER A 80 -17.09 -4.21 23.40
#